data_AF-A0A415C8R7-F1
#
_entry.id   AF-A0A415C8R7-F1
#
_cell.length_a   1.000
_cell.length_b   1.000
_cell.length_c   1.000
_cell.angle_alpha   90.00
_cell.angle_beta   90.00
_cell.angle_gamma   90.00
#
_symmetry.space_group_name_H-M   'P 1'
#
loop_
_entity.id
_entity.type
_entity.pdbx_description
1 polymer ?
#
loop_
_entity_poly.entity_id
_entity_poly.type
_entity_poly.pdbx_seq_one_letter_code
_entity_poly.pdbx_strand_id
1 'polypeptide(L)'
;MASTGKGALLTDQHRRRQVSLAITADSQARRAWDATLDLNDLTGTQPIWKRTMLNLIQTWWRISEQAALAYLPQYREAETGEGPGIEIGVQQFDRRRAGEKLDWLGSTNVKWHLASGDTPEDAYRKARELFLGVFHEAVLTGGRSAIEHWAQQDTRAIGWRRVSDGDPCAFCAMLVTRGPVYTNAKKAGLRASDGKKYHPHCGCTVEVVYGDWEPTQQEQQWIDEYYKAAESLPERTPRTAQDILPIMRRNGAFRDSRSIRGTKTALAARRAERYDRKIAGLRDKTLNHILRGEGDGRRGGHLYGTGVAGKTEFPQQWDERRIATAINRTIETPDWHIDAPDPRALHRFGKTIDGVQIEVKAYLQDGEYVIDRAYPVGGEGVTRNTENGRIDVKASRSKKWRQP
;
A
#
# COMPACT_ATOMS: atom_id res chain seq x y z
N MET A 1 0.90 2.90 -32.25
CA MET A 1 0.06 1.75 -31.85
C MET A 1 0.27 0.63 -32.85
N ALA A 2 -0.46 -0.47 -32.73
CA ALA A 2 -0.75 -1.33 -33.87
C ALA A 2 -1.21 -0.47 -35.07
N SER A 3 -0.70 -0.80 -36.25
CA SER A 3 -0.92 -0.08 -37.51
C SER A 3 -2.27 -0.45 -38.14
N THR A 4 -2.83 -1.60 -37.76
CA THR A 4 -4.12 -2.08 -38.27
C THR A 4 -5.20 -2.09 -37.19
N GLY A 5 -6.47 -1.93 -37.61
CA GLY A 5 -7.61 -2.00 -36.69
C GLY A 5 -7.74 -3.37 -36.00
N LYS A 6 -7.42 -4.46 -36.70
CA LYS A 6 -7.39 -5.83 -36.14
C LYS A 6 -6.26 -5.97 -35.12
N GLY A 7 -5.06 -5.49 -35.43
CA GLY A 7 -3.93 -5.46 -34.50
C GLY A 7 -4.26 -4.68 -33.23
N ALA A 8 -4.87 -3.49 -33.35
CA ALA A 8 -5.24 -2.67 -32.21
C ALA A 8 -6.24 -3.38 -31.27
N LEU A 9 -7.23 -4.09 -31.85
CA LEU A 9 -8.18 -4.89 -31.08
C LEU A 9 -7.49 -6.04 -30.34
N LEU A 10 -6.60 -6.76 -31.02
CA LEU A 10 -5.82 -7.86 -30.42
C LEU A 10 -4.93 -7.36 -29.27
N THR A 11 -4.25 -6.22 -29.45
CA THR A 11 -3.47 -5.58 -28.38
C THR A 11 -4.35 -5.26 -27.18
N ASP A 12 -5.51 -4.62 -27.36
CA ASP A 12 -6.38 -4.24 -26.24
C ASP A 12 -6.92 -5.48 -25.50
N GLN A 13 -7.31 -6.53 -26.24
CA GLN A 13 -7.73 -7.80 -25.66
C GLN A 13 -6.60 -8.45 -24.83
N HIS A 14 -5.39 -8.52 -25.39
CA HIS A 14 -4.22 -9.05 -24.69
C HIS A 14 -3.90 -8.23 -23.42
N ARG A 15 -3.92 -6.90 -23.52
CA ARG A 15 -3.69 -5.98 -22.40
C ARG A 15 -4.70 -6.21 -21.28
N ARG A 16 -6.00 -6.27 -21.60
CA ARG A 16 -7.06 -6.59 -20.61
C ARG A 16 -6.87 -7.96 -19.98
N ARG A 17 -6.41 -8.94 -20.76
CA ARG A 17 -6.09 -10.29 -20.25
C ARG A 17 -4.94 -10.26 -19.25
N GLN A 18 -3.87 -9.51 -19.52
CA GLN A 18 -2.75 -9.31 -18.58
C GLN A 18 -3.19 -8.62 -17.28
N VAL A 19 -4.08 -7.63 -17.36
CA VAL A 19 -4.65 -6.98 -16.17
C VAL A 19 -5.48 -7.97 -15.35
N SER A 20 -6.37 -8.72 -16.00
CA SER A 20 -7.26 -9.69 -15.34
C SER A 20 -6.50 -10.83 -14.64
N LEU A 21 -5.46 -11.39 -15.29
CA LEU A 21 -4.63 -12.42 -14.67
C LEU A 21 -3.84 -11.86 -13.48
N ALA A 22 -3.33 -10.63 -13.56
CA ALA A 22 -2.56 -10.04 -12.47
C ALA A 22 -3.44 -9.77 -11.25
N ILE A 23 -4.67 -9.28 -11.45
CA ILE A 23 -5.65 -9.09 -10.36
C ILE A 23 -5.94 -10.43 -9.67
N THR A 24 -6.13 -11.49 -10.45
CA THR A 24 -6.41 -12.83 -9.91
C THR A 24 -5.21 -13.37 -9.12
N ALA A 25 -4.00 -13.22 -9.68
CA ALA A 25 -2.75 -13.61 -9.04
C ALA A 25 -2.52 -12.86 -7.73
N ASP A 26 -2.72 -11.53 -7.72
CA ASP A 26 -2.57 -10.69 -6.53
C ASP A 26 -3.55 -11.09 -5.43
N SER A 27 -4.80 -11.43 -5.79
CA SER A 27 -5.80 -11.93 -4.85
C SER A 27 -5.39 -13.25 -4.20
N GLN A 28 -4.79 -14.17 -4.98
CA GLN A 28 -4.26 -15.43 -4.45
C GLN A 28 -3.02 -15.21 -3.58
N ALA A 29 -2.08 -14.37 -4.00
CA ALA A 29 -0.88 -14.04 -3.24
C ALA A 29 -1.21 -13.40 -1.89
N ARG A 30 -2.22 -12.52 -1.85
CA ARG A 30 -2.75 -11.93 -0.61
C ARG A 30 -3.23 -12.98 0.38
N ARG A 31 -4.09 -13.91 -0.07
CA ARG A 31 -4.60 -14.99 0.79
C ARG A 31 -3.50 -15.94 1.22
N ALA A 32 -2.61 -16.32 0.30
CA ALA A 32 -1.49 -17.19 0.60
C ALA A 32 -0.52 -16.56 1.60
N TRP A 33 -0.33 -15.23 1.56
CA TRP A 33 0.54 -14.52 2.50
C TRP A 33 -0.03 -14.68 3.91
N ASP A 34 -1.30 -14.33 4.07
CA ASP A 34 -2.00 -14.37 5.36
C ASP A 34 -2.11 -15.81 5.90
N ALA A 35 -2.17 -16.81 5.00
CA ALA A 35 -2.27 -18.23 5.38
C ALA A 35 -0.93 -18.93 5.66
N THR A 36 0.21 -18.35 5.24
CA THR A 36 1.52 -19.05 5.31
C THR A 36 2.63 -18.30 6.00
N LEU A 37 2.42 -17.02 6.36
CA LEU A 37 3.37 -16.22 7.14
C LEU A 37 2.72 -15.76 8.43
N ASP A 38 3.14 -16.35 9.55
CA ASP A 38 2.64 -16.01 10.89
C ASP A 38 3.54 -14.93 11.51
N LEU A 39 2.91 -13.85 11.96
CA LEU A 39 3.58 -12.74 12.64
C LEU A 39 4.19 -13.17 13.98
N ASN A 40 3.62 -14.18 14.64
CA ASN A 40 4.11 -14.73 15.90
C ASN A 40 5.22 -15.78 15.72
N ASP A 41 5.37 -16.34 14.51
CA ASP A 41 6.43 -17.29 14.15
C ASP A 41 7.01 -16.99 12.76
N LEU A 42 7.61 -15.81 12.63
CA LEU A 42 8.20 -15.37 11.36
C LEU A 42 9.35 -16.29 10.90
N THR A 43 10.14 -16.84 11.82
CA THR A 43 11.28 -17.69 11.43
C THR A 43 10.82 -19.06 10.97
N GLY A 44 9.90 -19.72 11.69
CA GLY A 44 9.40 -21.05 11.37
C GLY A 44 8.52 -21.06 10.12
N THR A 45 7.77 -19.99 9.87
CA THR A 45 6.84 -19.91 8.72
C THR A 45 7.48 -19.43 7.41
N GLN A 46 8.64 -18.76 7.46
CA GLN A 46 9.33 -18.24 6.26
C GLN A 46 9.57 -19.29 5.15
N PRO A 47 10.04 -20.52 5.42
CA PRO A 47 10.26 -21.52 4.37
C PRO A 47 8.96 -21.96 3.68
N ILE A 48 7.88 -22.09 4.45
CA ILE A 48 6.54 -22.47 3.93
C ILE A 48 6.00 -21.35 3.04
N TRP A 49 6.06 -20.11 3.53
CA TRP A 49 5.70 -18.93 2.77
C TRP A 49 6.50 -18.81 1.47
N LYS A 50 7.84 -18.91 1.55
CA LYS A 50 8.74 -18.79 0.39
C LYS A 50 8.41 -19.83 -0.68
N ARG A 51 8.24 -21.09 -0.30
CA ARG A 51 7.89 -22.17 -1.23
C ARG A 51 6.53 -21.92 -1.89
N THR A 52 5.54 -21.50 -1.11
CA THR A 52 4.19 -21.20 -1.58
C THR A 52 4.20 -20.05 -2.59
N MET A 53 4.85 -18.94 -2.26
CA MET A 53 4.93 -17.77 -3.13
C MET A 53 5.72 -18.06 -4.40
N LEU A 54 6.82 -18.80 -4.32
CA LEU A 54 7.60 -19.16 -5.48
C LEU A 54 6.82 -20.02 -6.48
N ASN A 55 6.00 -20.94 -5.98
CA ASN A 55 5.09 -21.75 -6.80
C ASN A 55 4.00 -20.89 -7.45
N LEU A 56 3.38 -19.98 -6.69
CA LEU A 56 2.37 -19.06 -7.23
C LEU A 56 2.96 -18.16 -8.32
N ILE A 57 4.12 -17.56 -8.09
CA ILE A 57 4.80 -16.73 -9.10
C ILE A 57 5.07 -17.55 -10.35
N GLN A 58 5.64 -18.75 -10.23
CA GLN A 58 5.96 -19.59 -11.39
C GLN A 58 4.70 -19.94 -12.21
N THR A 59 3.60 -20.29 -11.55
CA THR A 59 2.33 -20.61 -12.21
C THR A 59 1.79 -19.39 -12.97
N TRP A 60 1.68 -18.25 -12.30
CA TRP A 60 1.11 -17.05 -12.91
C TRP A 60 2.00 -16.40 -13.96
N TRP A 61 3.32 -16.50 -13.80
CA TRP A 61 4.30 -16.12 -14.81
C TRP A 61 4.08 -16.92 -16.11
N ARG A 62 3.88 -18.25 -16.01
CA ARG A 62 3.60 -19.11 -17.18
C ARG A 62 2.27 -18.78 -17.84
N ILE A 63 1.23 -18.50 -17.05
CA ILE A 63 -0.08 -18.08 -17.58
C ILE A 63 0.04 -16.74 -18.33
N SER A 64 0.79 -15.77 -17.76
CA SER A 64 1.06 -14.49 -18.41
C SER A 64 1.82 -14.66 -19.74
N GLU A 65 2.82 -15.54 -19.75
CA GLU A 65 3.57 -15.91 -20.96
C GLU A 65 2.69 -16.57 -22.03
N GLN A 66 1.92 -17.60 -21.67
CA GLN A 66 1.04 -18.30 -22.61
C GLN A 66 0.01 -17.36 -23.25
N ALA A 67 -0.51 -16.40 -22.48
CA ALA A 67 -1.40 -15.37 -23.00
C ALA A 67 -0.72 -14.45 -24.04
N ALA A 68 0.60 -14.24 -23.95
CA ALA A 68 1.37 -13.52 -24.97
C ALA A 68 1.67 -14.39 -26.18
N LEU A 69 2.06 -15.66 -25.97
CA LEU A 69 2.33 -16.62 -27.04
C LEU A 69 1.09 -16.91 -27.90
N ALA A 70 -0.11 -16.88 -27.33
CA ALA A 70 -1.35 -17.00 -28.09
C ALA A 70 -1.69 -15.74 -28.90
N TYR A 71 -1.24 -14.57 -28.43
CA TYR A 71 -1.50 -13.26 -29.03
C TYR A 71 -0.58 -12.97 -30.22
N LEU A 72 0.72 -13.23 -30.07
CA LEU A 72 1.78 -12.81 -31.00
C LEU A 72 1.58 -13.31 -32.45
N PRO A 73 1.26 -14.59 -32.72
CA PRO A 73 1.00 -15.10 -34.06
C PRO A 73 -0.11 -14.33 -34.80
N GLN A 74 -1.24 -14.12 -34.11
CA GLN A 74 -2.41 -13.43 -34.66
C GLN A 74 -2.14 -11.95 -34.89
N TYR A 75 -1.37 -11.34 -33.99
CA TYR A 75 -0.96 -9.95 -34.08
C TYR A 75 0.00 -9.72 -35.26
N ARG A 76 1.01 -10.58 -35.42
CA ARG A 76 1.93 -10.53 -36.56
C ARG A 76 1.17 -10.61 -37.88
N GLU A 77 0.30 -11.61 -38.04
CA GLU A 77 -0.50 -11.78 -39.25
C GLU A 77 -1.40 -10.57 -39.53
N ALA A 78 -2.02 -10.00 -38.49
CA ALA A 78 -2.84 -8.80 -38.64
C ALA A 78 -2.02 -7.58 -39.09
N GLU A 79 -0.79 -7.42 -38.61
CA GLU A 79 0.06 -6.25 -38.88
C GLU A 79 0.87 -6.35 -40.17
N THR A 80 1.30 -7.56 -40.56
CA THR A 80 2.22 -7.75 -41.70
C THR A 80 1.55 -8.43 -42.89
N GLY A 81 0.40 -9.07 -42.71
CA GLY A 81 -0.23 -9.95 -43.70
C GLY A 81 0.51 -11.27 -43.93
N GLU A 82 1.61 -11.51 -43.23
CA GLU A 82 2.37 -12.75 -43.31
C GLU A 82 1.97 -13.71 -42.19
N GLY A 83 1.99 -15.01 -42.47
CA GLY A 83 1.68 -16.04 -41.47
C GLY A 83 2.58 -15.98 -40.23
N PRO A 84 2.30 -16.79 -39.20
CA PRO A 84 2.91 -16.63 -37.88
C PRO A 84 4.44 -16.78 -37.87
N GLY A 85 4.99 -17.59 -38.79
CA GLY A 85 6.37 -17.59 -39.29
C GLY A 85 7.52 -17.82 -38.28
N ILE A 86 7.24 -17.77 -36.99
CA ILE A 86 8.22 -17.70 -35.91
C ILE A 86 7.71 -18.54 -34.75
N GLU A 87 8.54 -19.52 -34.37
CA GLU A 87 8.36 -20.25 -33.13
C GLU A 87 9.35 -19.69 -32.10
N ILE A 88 8.82 -18.99 -31.10
CA ILE A 88 9.63 -18.65 -29.94
C ILE A 88 9.50 -19.74 -28.89
N GLY A 89 10.64 -20.18 -28.36
CA GLY A 89 10.67 -21.12 -27.25
C GLY A 89 9.97 -20.55 -26.02
N VAL A 90 9.32 -21.43 -25.25
CA VAL A 90 8.81 -21.10 -23.91
C VAL A 90 9.98 -20.61 -23.07
N GLN A 91 9.87 -19.41 -22.52
CA GLN A 91 10.90 -18.82 -21.69
C GLN A 91 10.95 -19.57 -20.35
N GLN A 92 12.14 -19.64 -19.75
CA GLN A 92 12.30 -20.33 -18.47
C GLN A 92 12.15 -19.35 -17.32
N PHE A 93 11.23 -19.65 -16.41
CA PHE A 93 11.15 -18.95 -15.14
C PHE A 93 12.39 -19.23 -14.29
N ASP A 94 13.22 -18.21 -14.05
CA ASP A 94 14.39 -18.28 -13.17
C ASP A 94 13.97 -18.37 -11.70
N ARG A 95 13.66 -19.61 -11.31
CA ARG A 95 13.20 -19.95 -9.97
C ARG A 95 14.23 -19.62 -8.89
N ARG A 96 15.53 -19.73 -9.19
CA ARG A 96 16.61 -19.40 -8.24
C ARG A 96 16.61 -17.91 -7.94
N ARG A 97 16.67 -17.07 -8.97
CA ARG A 97 16.69 -15.60 -8.82
C ARG A 97 15.41 -15.07 -8.19
N ALA A 98 14.25 -15.67 -8.50
CA ALA A 98 13.01 -15.33 -7.82
C ALA A 98 13.07 -15.71 -6.33
N GLY A 99 13.59 -16.90 -6.01
CA GLY A 99 13.78 -17.36 -4.63
C GLY A 99 14.67 -16.45 -3.79
N GLU A 100 15.80 -15.97 -4.34
CA GLU A 100 16.71 -15.04 -3.64
C GLU A 100 16.01 -13.75 -3.19
N LYS A 101 15.12 -13.20 -4.02
CA LYS A 101 14.34 -12.01 -3.64
C LYS A 101 13.36 -12.30 -2.50
N LEU A 102 12.77 -13.50 -2.49
CA LEU A 102 11.80 -13.90 -1.47
C LEU A 102 12.44 -14.07 -0.09
N ASP A 103 13.74 -14.36 0.00
CA ASP A 103 14.44 -14.43 1.29
C ASP A 103 14.34 -13.14 2.10
N TRP A 104 14.35 -12.01 1.40
CA TRP A 104 14.14 -10.71 2.04
C TRP A 104 12.65 -10.36 2.15
N LEU A 105 11.85 -10.56 1.09
CA LEU A 105 10.48 -10.02 0.98
C LEU A 105 9.44 -10.59 1.96
N GLY A 106 9.72 -11.72 2.60
CA GLY A 106 8.86 -12.32 3.63
C GLY A 106 9.21 -11.80 5.03
N SER A 107 9.55 -12.75 5.92
CA SER A 107 9.85 -12.50 7.33
C SER A 107 10.98 -11.51 7.59
N THR A 108 12.01 -11.48 6.75
CA THR A 108 13.15 -10.55 6.93
C THR A 108 12.69 -9.10 6.82
N ASN A 109 11.83 -8.79 5.84
CA ASN A 109 11.24 -7.46 5.66
C ASN A 109 10.32 -7.08 6.84
N VAL A 110 9.50 -8.02 7.34
CA VAL A 110 8.68 -7.79 8.55
C VAL A 110 9.57 -7.46 9.76
N LYS A 111 10.61 -8.26 10.00
CA LYS A 111 11.57 -8.03 11.10
C LYS A 111 12.31 -6.70 10.96
N TRP A 112 12.66 -6.30 9.73
CA TRP A 112 13.30 -5.01 9.48
C TRP A 112 12.38 -3.83 9.85
N HIS A 113 11.09 -3.91 9.51
CA HIS A 113 10.11 -2.90 9.91
C HIS A 113 9.91 -2.85 11.43
N LEU A 114 9.81 -4.01 12.09
CA LEU A 114 9.75 -4.10 13.56
C LEU A 114 10.97 -3.44 14.22
N ALA A 115 12.17 -3.74 13.71
CA ALA A 115 13.42 -3.14 14.19
C ALA A 115 13.49 -1.62 13.93
N SER A 116 12.72 -1.11 12.96
CA SER A 116 12.61 0.31 12.65
C SER A 116 11.55 1.04 13.49
N GLY A 117 10.94 0.37 14.47
CA GLY A 117 9.96 0.95 15.39
C GLY A 117 8.50 0.89 14.93
N ASP A 118 8.19 0.16 13.86
CA ASP A 118 6.80 -0.06 13.45
C ASP A 118 6.08 -1.02 14.41
N THR A 119 4.76 -0.83 14.58
CA THR A 119 3.89 -1.82 15.26
C THR A 119 3.90 -3.15 14.49
N PRO A 120 3.63 -4.30 15.15
CA PRO A 120 3.54 -5.59 14.46
C PRO A 120 2.61 -5.57 13.25
N GLU A 121 1.44 -4.94 13.37
CA GLU A 121 0.45 -4.82 12.29
C GLU A 121 0.95 -3.95 11.15
N ASP A 122 1.59 -2.81 11.45
CA ASP A 122 2.15 -1.94 10.42
C ASP A 122 3.34 -2.59 9.71
N ALA A 123 4.21 -3.26 10.45
CA ALA A 123 5.34 -4.00 9.90
C ALA A 123 4.86 -5.10 8.93
N TYR A 124 3.87 -5.89 9.36
CA TYR A 124 3.26 -6.93 8.53
C TYR A 124 2.60 -6.35 7.27
N ARG A 125 1.82 -5.28 7.44
CA ARG A 125 1.10 -4.60 6.34
C ARG A 125 2.07 -4.01 5.31
N LYS A 126 3.09 -3.26 5.74
CA LYS A 126 4.08 -2.63 4.85
C LYS A 126 4.90 -3.68 4.10
N ALA A 127 5.31 -4.75 4.81
CA ALA A 127 6.04 -5.84 4.19
C ALA A 127 5.21 -6.55 3.11
N ARG A 128 3.94 -6.85 3.42
CA ARG A 128 2.97 -7.43 2.49
C ARG A 128 2.72 -6.52 1.28
N GLU A 129 2.57 -5.21 1.49
CA GLU A 129 2.37 -4.24 0.40
C GLU A 129 3.52 -4.26 -0.59
N LEU A 130 4.76 -4.19 -0.10
CA LEU A 130 5.96 -4.27 -0.94
C LEU A 130 6.06 -5.60 -1.67
N PHE A 131 5.84 -6.71 -0.96
CA PHE A 131 5.83 -8.04 -1.57
C PHE A 131 4.83 -8.13 -2.72
N LEU A 132 3.59 -7.67 -2.52
CA LEU A 132 2.54 -7.74 -3.53
C LEU A 132 2.88 -6.93 -4.77
N GLY A 133 3.56 -5.78 -4.61
CA GLY A 133 4.06 -5.03 -5.75
C GLY A 133 5.11 -5.79 -6.56
N VAL A 134 6.05 -6.46 -5.88
CA VAL A 134 7.09 -7.27 -6.54
C VAL A 134 6.48 -8.54 -7.16
N PHE A 135 5.52 -9.17 -6.48
CA PHE A 135 4.79 -10.32 -7.00
C PHE A 135 4.06 -9.96 -8.29
N HIS A 136 3.30 -8.86 -8.30
CA HIS A 136 2.61 -8.35 -9.48
C HIS A 136 3.56 -8.12 -10.67
N GLU A 137 4.71 -7.49 -10.41
CA GLU A 137 5.74 -7.26 -11.43
C GLU A 137 6.31 -8.58 -11.97
N ALA A 138 6.59 -9.55 -11.09
CA ALA A 138 7.09 -10.85 -11.48
C ALA A 138 6.09 -11.61 -12.36
N VAL A 139 4.80 -11.59 -12.03
CA VAL A 139 3.75 -12.25 -12.84
C VAL A 139 3.72 -11.70 -14.26
N LEU A 140 3.62 -10.38 -14.42
CA LEU A 140 3.56 -9.74 -15.74
C LEU A 140 4.84 -9.88 -16.55
N THR A 141 5.96 -10.18 -15.89
CA THR A 141 7.24 -10.39 -16.57
C THR A 141 7.20 -11.57 -17.54
N GLY A 142 6.32 -12.57 -17.35
CA GLY A 142 6.17 -13.69 -18.29
C GLY A 142 5.76 -13.23 -19.69
N GLY A 143 4.59 -12.60 -19.81
CA GLY A 143 4.10 -12.07 -21.07
C GLY A 143 5.02 -11.00 -21.66
N ARG A 144 5.58 -10.12 -20.81
CA ARG A 144 6.54 -9.10 -21.26
C ARG A 144 7.78 -9.73 -21.89
N SER A 145 8.34 -10.76 -21.28
CA SER A 145 9.53 -11.44 -21.78
C SER A 145 9.25 -12.14 -23.11
N ALA A 146 8.10 -12.80 -23.25
CA ALA A 146 7.73 -13.46 -24.51
C ALA A 146 7.69 -12.47 -25.69
N ILE A 147 7.03 -11.32 -25.50
CA ILE A 147 6.94 -10.27 -26.54
C ILE A 147 8.31 -9.63 -26.81
N GLU A 148 9.11 -9.37 -25.77
CA GLU A 148 10.46 -8.84 -25.92
C GLU A 148 11.38 -9.79 -26.72
N HIS A 149 11.26 -11.10 -26.53
CA HIS A 149 12.03 -12.11 -27.29
C HIS A 149 11.50 -12.27 -28.72
N TRP A 150 10.17 -12.25 -28.90
CA TRP A 150 9.56 -12.26 -30.23
C TRP A 150 10.08 -11.12 -31.09
N ALA A 151 10.03 -9.88 -30.57
CA ALA A 151 10.50 -8.71 -31.30
C ALA A 151 12.01 -8.75 -31.63
N GLN A 152 12.80 -9.54 -30.91
CA GLN A 152 14.24 -9.73 -31.20
C GLN A 152 14.49 -10.78 -32.28
N GLN A 153 13.58 -11.75 -32.45
CA GLN A 153 13.71 -12.84 -33.40
C GLN A 153 13.00 -12.55 -34.73
N ASP A 154 11.92 -11.76 -34.69
CA ASP A 154 11.15 -11.39 -35.88
C ASP A 154 11.87 -10.34 -36.70
N THR A 155 12.36 -10.71 -37.88
CA THR A 155 13.08 -9.81 -38.79
C THR A 155 12.20 -8.70 -39.36
N ARG A 156 10.86 -8.83 -39.28
CA ARG A 156 9.94 -7.76 -39.66
C ARG A 156 9.71 -6.76 -38.53
N ALA A 157 10.00 -7.12 -37.28
CA ALA A 157 9.85 -6.21 -36.16
C ALA A 157 10.95 -5.14 -36.20
N ILE A 158 10.55 -3.87 -36.18
CA ILE A 158 11.50 -2.75 -36.03
C ILE A 158 11.89 -2.52 -34.57
N GLY A 159 11.13 -3.12 -33.64
CA GLY A 159 11.36 -3.09 -32.21
C GLY A 159 10.09 -3.44 -31.44
N TRP A 160 10.07 -3.04 -30.17
CA TRP A 160 8.88 -3.09 -29.33
C TRP A 160 8.74 -1.79 -28.55
N ARG A 161 7.54 -1.53 -28.03
CA ARG A 161 7.24 -0.36 -27.21
C ARG A 161 6.53 -0.75 -25.93
N ARG A 162 6.47 0.20 -24.98
CA ARG A 162 5.66 0.10 -23.77
C ARG A 162 4.21 0.45 -24.08
N VAL A 163 3.27 -0.25 -23.44
CA VAL A 163 1.84 0.06 -23.48
C VAL A 163 1.34 0.16 -22.04
N SER A 164 0.60 1.22 -21.72
CA SER A 164 0.05 1.43 -20.37
C SER A 164 -1.21 0.58 -20.11
N ASP A 165 -1.51 0.32 -18.85
CA ASP A 165 -2.80 -0.20 -18.36
C ASP A 165 -3.95 0.82 -18.46
N GLY A 166 -3.68 2.06 -18.86
CA GLY A 166 -4.63 3.18 -18.98
C GLY A 166 -4.53 4.19 -17.83
N ASP A 167 -3.83 3.85 -16.73
CA ASP A 167 -3.62 4.73 -15.58
C ASP A 167 -2.15 4.69 -15.14
N PRO A 168 -1.19 5.14 -15.97
CA PRO A 168 0.23 5.01 -15.66
C PRO A 168 0.67 6.00 -14.56
N CYS A 169 1.74 5.64 -13.84
CA CYS A 169 2.54 6.65 -13.13
C CYS A 169 3.32 7.51 -14.14
N ALA A 170 3.83 8.67 -13.72
CA ALA A 170 4.57 9.57 -14.60
C ALA A 170 5.79 8.90 -15.26
N PHE A 171 6.46 7.99 -14.55
CA PHE A 171 7.60 7.24 -15.10
C PHE A 171 7.16 6.27 -16.21
N CYS A 172 6.05 5.55 -15.99
CA CYS A 172 5.49 4.66 -17.00
C CYS A 172 5.01 5.44 -18.22
N ALA A 173 4.33 6.56 -18.02
CA ALA A 173 3.88 7.41 -19.12
C ALA A 173 5.07 7.87 -19.96
N MET A 174 6.13 8.41 -19.32
CA MET A 174 7.38 8.78 -19.97
C MET A 174 8.04 7.63 -20.75
N LEU A 175 7.94 6.37 -20.30
CA LEU A 175 8.47 5.25 -21.08
C LEU A 175 7.58 4.91 -22.27
N VAL A 176 6.26 5.07 -22.16
CA VAL A 176 5.33 4.89 -23.28
C VAL A 176 5.58 5.93 -24.37
N THR A 177 5.91 7.18 -24.02
CA THR A 177 6.15 8.25 -25.00
C THR A 177 7.36 8.03 -25.92
N ARG A 178 8.25 7.08 -25.59
CA ARG A 178 9.46 6.82 -26.38
C ARG A 178 9.22 6.06 -27.68
N GLY A 179 8.06 5.45 -27.87
CA GLY A 179 7.75 4.67 -29.07
C GLY A 179 8.62 3.41 -29.23
N PRO A 180 8.82 2.89 -30.46
CA PRO A 180 9.48 1.61 -30.74
C PRO A 180 11.01 1.63 -30.68
N VAL A 181 11.60 2.46 -29.81
CA VAL A 181 13.06 2.63 -29.73
C VAL A 181 13.79 1.47 -29.02
N TYR A 182 13.06 0.46 -28.55
CA TYR A 182 13.62 -0.63 -27.76
C TYR A 182 14.05 -1.79 -28.65
N THR A 183 15.23 -1.65 -29.27
CA THR A 183 15.83 -2.73 -30.07
C THR A 183 16.51 -3.80 -29.20
N ASN A 184 16.77 -3.51 -27.92
CA ASN A 184 17.26 -4.48 -26.94
C ASN A 184 17.02 -4.00 -25.49
N ALA A 185 17.24 -4.91 -24.54
CA ALA A 185 17.04 -4.69 -23.10
C ALA A 185 17.80 -3.47 -22.52
N LYS A 186 18.94 -3.09 -23.10
CA LYS A 186 19.80 -1.99 -22.62
C LYS A 186 19.25 -0.62 -23.03
N LYS A 187 18.57 -0.54 -24.19
CA LYS A 187 17.90 0.67 -24.68
C LYS A 187 16.52 0.91 -24.05
N ALA A 188 15.96 -0.10 -23.35
CA ALA A 188 14.65 -0.06 -22.68
C ALA A 188 14.48 1.05 -21.62
N GLY A 189 15.57 1.68 -21.20
CA GLY A 189 15.60 2.63 -20.09
C GLY A 189 15.52 1.87 -18.76
N LEU A 190 16.67 1.76 -18.09
CA LEU A 190 16.72 1.19 -16.75
C LEU A 190 16.35 2.27 -15.73
N ARG A 191 15.58 1.91 -14.71
CA ARG A 191 15.38 2.78 -13.56
C ARG A 191 16.73 3.07 -12.91
N ALA A 192 17.07 4.35 -12.77
CA ALA A 192 18.33 4.76 -12.13
C ALA A 192 18.47 4.24 -10.68
N SER A 193 17.34 4.03 -9.99
CA SER A 193 17.31 3.57 -8.60
C SER A 193 17.78 2.13 -8.40
N ASP A 194 17.43 1.22 -9.30
CA ASP A 194 17.62 -0.23 -9.09
C ASP A 194 17.98 -1.00 -10.37
N GLY A 195 18.24 -0.30 -11.48
CA GLY A 195 18.58 -0.89 -12.76
C GLY A 195 17.46 -1.73 -13.38
N LYS A 196 16.23 -1.70 -12.85
CA LYS A 196 15.13 -2.54 -13.34
C LYS A 196 14.34 -1.86 -14.46
N LYS A 197 13.82 -2.67 -15.38
CA LYS A 197 12.98 -2.23 -16.50
C LYS A 197 11.54 -1.88 -16.08
N TYR A 198 11.06 -2.47 -14.99
CA TYR A 198 9.71 -2.31 -14.46
C TYR A 198 9.78 -2.09 -12.96
N HIS A 199 8.74 -1.49 -12.38
CA HIS A 199 8.66 -1.26 -10.94
C HIS A 199 7.52 -2.07 -10.31
N PRO A 200 7.57 -2.29 -8.99
CA PRO A 200 6.46 -2.87 -8.24
C PRO A 200 5.14 -2.12 -8.52
N HIS A 201 4.02 -2.85 -8.63
CA HIS A 201 2.67 -2.32 -8.93
C HIS A 201 2.48 -1.69 -10.33
N CYS A 202 3.44 -1.86 -11.24
CA CYS A 202 3.30 -1.41 -12.63
C CYS A 202 2.47 -2.40 -13.46
N GLY A 203 1.35 -1.94 -14.01
CA GLY A 203 0.50 -2.72 -14.94
C GLY A 203 0.85 -2.60 -16.43
N CYS A 204 1.94 -1.91 -16.79
CA CYS A 204 2.30 -1.71 -18.20
C CYS A 204 2.63 -3.04 -18.90
N THR A 205 2.26 -3.18 -20.17
CA THR A 205 2.65 -4.29 -21.04
C THR A 205 3.62 -3.82 -22.11
N VAL A 206 3.86 -4.66 -23.10
CA VAL A 206 4.70 -4.38 -24.27
C VAL A 206 3.97 -4.80 -25.54
N GLU A 207 4.30 -4.15 -26.66
CA GLU A 207 3.73 -4.42 -27.98
C GLU A 207 4.87 -4.42 -29.01
N VAL A 208 4.87 -5.39 -29.94
CA VAL A 208 5.80 -5.43 -31.08
C VAL A 208 5.37 -4.38 -32.10
N VAL A 209 6.34 -3.71 -32.74
CA VAL A 209 6.07 -2.72 -33.78
C VAL A 209 6.70 -3.18 -35.09
N TYR A 210 5.89 -3.16 -36.16
CA TYR A 210 6.25 -3.66 -37.49
C TYR A 210 6.41 -2.56 -38.55
N GLY A 211 5.84 -1.38 -38.32
CA GLY A 211 5.87 -0.25 -39.24
C GLY A 211 5.93 1.08 -38.49
N ASP A 212 5.48 2.14 -39.13
CA ASP A 212 5.44 3.46 -38.53
C ASP A 212 4.57 3.47 -37.27
N TRP A 213 5.09 4.10 -36.21
CA TRP A 213 4.38 4.21 -34.95
C TRP A 213 3.74 5.59 -34.82
N GLU A 214 2.42 5.60 -34.71
CA GLU A 214 1.66 6.77 -34.30
C GLU A 214 1.13 6.61 -32.86
N PRO A 215 1.29 7.62 -31.99
CA PRO A 215 0.73 7.60 -30.65
C PRO A 215 -0.81 7.72 -30.68
N THR A 216 -1.49 7.05 -29.75
CA THR A 216 -2.92 7.37 -29.50
C THR A 216 -3.10 8.81 -29.01
N GLN A 217 -4.33 9.32 -29.02
CA GLN A 217 -4.64 10.61 -28.38
C GLN A 217 -4.17 10.68 -26.92
N GLN A 218 -4.32 9.60 -26.16
CA GLN A 218 -3.89 9.54 -24.76
C GLN A 218 -2.35 9.53 -24.63
N GLU A 219 -1.66 8.80 -25.51
CA GLU A 219 -0.21 8.77 -25.55
C GLU A 219 0.36 10.11 -26.00
N GLN A 220 -0.30 10.79 -26.95
CA GLN A 220 0.05 12.13 -27.39
C GLN A 220 -0.04 13.14 -26.23
N GLN A 221 -1.10 13.07 -25.41
CA GLN A 221 -1.17 13.89 -24.20
C GLN A 221 0.03 13.67 -23.27
N TRP A 222 0.46 12.41 -23.08
CA TRP A 222 1.64 12.11 -22.27
C TRP A 222 2.94 12.61 -22.91
N ILE A 223 3.04 12.56 -24.25
CA ILE A 223 4.15 13.14 -25.03
C ILE A 223 4.21 14.66 -24.78
N ASP A 224 3.09 15.34 -24.92
CA ASP A 224 2.98 16.79 -24.73
C ASP A 224 3.33 17.18 -23.28
N GLU A 225 2.84 16.43 -22.29
CA GLU A 225 3.17 16.63 -20.88
C GLU A 225 4.66 16.43 -20.59
N TYR A 226 5.30 15.45 -21.24
CA TYR A 226 6.75 15.22 -21.14
C TYR A 226 7.55 16.38 -21.74
N TYR A 227 7.22 16.82 -22.96
CA TYR A 227 7.94 17.91 -23.62
C TYR A 227 7.74 19.24 -22.88
N LYS A 228 6.51 19.54 -22.44
CA LYS A 228 6.24 20.70 -21.58
C LYS A 228 7.08 20.69 -20.30
N ALA A 229 7.23 19.52 -19.66
CA ALA A 229 8.07 19.39 -18.48
C ALA A 229 9.57 19.59 -18.83
N ALA A 230 10.05 19.00 -19.92
CA ALA A 230 11.43 19.11 -20.37
C ALA A 230 11.82 20.52 -20.83
N GLU A 231 10.90 21.27 -21.42
CA GLU A 231 11.08 22.66 -21.85
C GLU A 231 11.03 23.65 -20.69
N SER A 232 10.35 23.30 -19.60
CA SER A 232 10.32 24.14 -18.39
C SER A 232 11.59 24.06 -17.54
N LEU A 233 12.54 23.18 -17.89
CA LEU A 233 13.81 23.09 -17.19
C LEU A 233 14.68 24.33 -17.48
N PRO A 234 15.46 24.82 -16.51
CA PRO A 234 16.42 25.91 -16.74
C PRO A 234 17.37 25.58 -17.90
N GLU A 235 17.81 26.60 -18.63
CA GLU A 235 18.75 26.42 -19.74
C GLU A 235 19.96 25.56 -19.32
N ARG A 236 20.41 24.69 -20.23
CA ARG A 236 21.53 23.75 -20.03
C ARG A 236 21.33 22.67 -18.96
N THR A 237 20.14 22.55 -18.37
CA THR A 237 19.82 21.43 -17.47
C THR A 237 19.70 20.13 -18.29
N PRO A 238 20.41 19.05 -17.92
CA PRO A 238 20.26 17.76 -18.57
C PRO A 238 18.81 17.24 -18.49
N ARG A 239 18.28 16.73 -19.60
CA ARG A 239 16.92 16.17 -19.68
C ARG A 239 16.88 14.74 -19.14
N THR A 240 17.17 14.57 -17.85
CA THR A 240 17.13 13.24 -17.20
C THR A 240 15.75 12.93 -16.63
N ALA A 241 15.50 11.64 -16.37
CA ALA A 241 14.28 11.21 -15.67
C ALA A 241 14.18 11.79 -14.25
N GLN A 242 15.31 12.05 -13.57
CA GLN A 242 15.32 12.63 -12.22
C GLN A 242 14.83 14.09 -12.23
N ASP A 243 15.11 14.83 -13.30
CA ASP A 243 14.73 16.25 -13.43
C ASP A 243 13.31 16.42 -13.98
N ILE A 244 12.91 15.59 -14.94
CA ILE A 244 11.62 15.72 -15.64
C ILE A 244 10.45 15.16 -14.81
N LEU A 245 10.61 13.99 -14.19
CA LEU A 245 9.48 13.33 -13.51
C LEU A 245 8.89 14.13 -12.34
N PRO A 246 9.66 14.85 -11.50
CA PRO A 246 9.10 15.73 -10.47
C PRO A 246 8.16 16.80 -11.04
N ILE A 247 8.45 17.32 -12.24
CA ILE A 247 7.63 18.33 -12.92
C ILE A 247 6.37 17.67 -13.48
N MET A 248 6.50 16.54 -14.18
CA MET A 248 5.36 15.75 -14.66
C MET A 248 4.39 15.41 -13.52
N ARG A 249 4.89 14.97 -12.36
CA ARG A 249 4.05 14.64 -11.19
C ARG A 249 3.38 15.85 -10.53
N ARG A 250 3.89 17.07 -10.75
CA ARG A 250 3.33 18.28 -10.12
C ARG A 250 1.99 18.65 -10.77
N ASN A 251 1.92 18.54 -12.10
CA ASN A 251 0.85 19.13 -12.90
C ASN A 251 0.12 18.12 -13.82
N GLY A 252 0.59 16.87 -13.90
CA GLY A 252 -0.02 15.86 -14.76
C GLY A 252 -1.22 15.15 -14.16
N ALA A 253 -1.84 14.28 -14.96
CA ALA A 253 -2.94 13.39 -14.59
C ALA A 253 -2.48 11.95 -14.31
N PHE A 254 -1.22 11.76 -13.88
CA PHE A 254 -0.68 10.43 -13.57
C PHE A 254 -1.09 9.93 -12.19
N ARG A 255 -1.19 8.61 -12.02
CA ARG A 255 -1.50 7.93 -10.74
C ARG A 255 -0.66 8.37 -9.54
N ASP A 256 0.59 8.78 -9.76
CA ASP A 256 1.50 9.27 -8.72
C ASP A 256 1.61 10.81 -8.64
N SER A 257 0.76 11.53 -9.39
CA SER A 257 0.72 13.00 -9.39
C SER A 257 0.17 13.59 -8.10
N ARG A 258 0.68 14.76 -7.72
CA ARG A 258 0.23 15.50 -6.53
C ARG A 258 -1.22 15.96 -6.65
N SER A 259 -1.67 16.33 -7.84
CA SER A 259 -3.06 16.69 -8.17
C SER A 259 -4.05 15.59 -7.78
N ILE A 260 -3.75 14.32 -8.11
CA ILE A 260 -4.57 13.15 -7.77
C ILE A 260 -4.43 12.79 -6.29
N ARG A 261 -3.19 12.79 -5.78
CA ARG A 261 -2.87 12.48 -4.37
C ARG A 261 -3.30 13.56 -3.38
N GLY A 262 -3.66 14.75 -3.86
CA GLY A 262 -4.07 15.92 -3.08
C GLY A 262 -5.58 16.15 -3.06
N THR A 263 -6.38 15.26 -3.67
CA THR A 263 -7.84 15.32 -3.58
C THR A 263 -8.31 15.26 -2.13
N LYS A 264 -9.43 15.92 -1.80
CA LYS A 264 -10.00 15.91 -0.44
C LYS A 264 -10.18 14.48 0.08
N THR A 265 -10.61 13.56 -0.79
CA THR A 265 -10.78 12.14 -0.49
C THR A 265 -9.45 11.44 -0.19
N ALA A 266 -8.41 11.64 -1.00
CA ALA A 266 -7.09 11.05 -0.75
C ALA A 266 -6.42 11.64 0.52
N LEU A 267 -6.61 12.93 0.78
CA LEU A 267 -6.15 13.58 2.00
C LEU A 267 -6.90 13.06 3.24
N ALA A 268 -8.22 12.87 3.14
CA ALA A 268 -9.03 12.30 4.21
C ALA A 268 -8.62 10.85 4.51
N ALA A 269 -8.41 10.03 3.48
CA ALA A 269 -7.93 8.65 3.62
C ALA A 269 -6.55 8.59 4.30
N ARG A 270 -5.61 9.46 3.92
CA ARG A 270 -4.29 9.55 4.58
C ARG A 270 -4.35 10.05 6.01
N ARG A 271 -5.22 11.02 6.29
CA ARG A 271 -5.46 11.50 7.66
C ARG A 271 -6.06 10.38 8.51
N ALA A 272 -7.03 9.65 7.99
CA ALA A 272 -7.59 8.47 8.63
C ALA A 272 -6.54 7.39 8.87
N GLU A 273 -5.69 7.07 7.88
CA GLU A 273 -4.60 6.09 8.03
C GLU A 273 -3.52 6.54 9.03
N ARG A 274 -3.15 7.83 9.03
CA ARG A 274 -2.22 8.39 10.02
C ARG A 274 -2.83 8.34 11.43
N TYR A 275 -4.12 8.66 11.54
CA TYR A 275 -4.86 8.59 12.78
C TYR A 275 -4.97 7.16 13.29
N ASP A 276 -5.30 6.21 12.42
CA ASP A 276 -5.40 4.79 12.75
C ASP A 276 -4.05 4.21 13.19
N ARG A 277 -2.93 4.65 12.58
CA ARG A 277 -1.56 4.34 13.04
C ARG A 277 -1.26 4.89 14.43
N LYS A 278 -1.64 6.15 14.70
CA LYS A 278 -1.49 6.75 16.03
C LYS A 278 -2.31 5.99 17.09
N ILE A 279 -3.51 5.54 16.73
CA ILE A 279 -4.37 4.71 17.59
C ILE A 279 -3.83 3.27 17.71
N ALA A 280 -3.18 2.72 16.69
CA ALA A 280 -2.53 1.40 16.75
C ALA A 280 -1.30 1.38 17.67
N GLY A 281 -0.49 2.45 17.66
CA GLY A 281 0.64 2.60 18.60
C GLY A 281 0.24 2.57 20.08
N LEU A 282 -1.03 2.84 20.39
CA LEU A 282 -1.59 2.74 21.76
C LEU A 282 -2.16 1.35 22.11
N ARG A 283 -2.40 0.50 21.11
CA ARG A 283 -3.34 -0.63 21.22
C ARG A 283 -2.82 -1.86 21.97
N ASP A 284 -1.52 -2.14 22.04
CA ASP A 284 -1.14 -3.51 22.40
C ASP A 284 -0.95 -3.83 23.88
N LYS A 285 -0.62 -2.87 24.74
CA LYS A 285 -0.50 -3.12 26.20
C LYS A 285 -1.25 -2.13 27.05
N THR A 286 -1.06 -0.83 26.81
CA THR A 286 -1.68 0.22 27.62
C THR A 286 -3.20 0.29 27.44
N LEU A 287 -3.69 0.24 26.20
CA LEU A 287 -5.15 0.27 25.99
C LEU A 287 -5.82 -1.00 26.53
N ASN A 288 -5.20 -2.16 26.34
CA ASN A 288 -5.72 -3.41 26.89
C ASN A 288 -5.74 -3.38 28.43
N HIS A 289 -4.67 -2.87 29.05
CA HIS A 289 -4.61 -2.60 30.49
C HIS A 289 -5.76 -1.69 30.94
N ILE A 290 -6.04 -0.60 30.22
CA ILE A 290 -7.14 0.32 30.56
C ILE A 290 -8.51 -0.35 30.41
N LEU A 291 -8.75 -1.01 29.27
CA LEU A 291 -10.05 -1.52 28.88
C LEU A 291 -10.43 -2.79 29.63
N ARG A 292 -9.52 -3.77 29.70
CA ARG A 292 -9.79 -5.11 30.25
C ARG A 292 -9.16 -5.35 31.62
N GLY A 293 -8.17 -4.54 31.99
CA GLY A 293 -7.41 -4.74 33.22
C GLY A 293 -6.47 -5.94 33.15
N GLU A 294 -5.75 -6.19 34.24
CA GLU A 294 -4.78 -7.30 34.36
C GLU A 294 -5.34 -8.50 35.15
N GLY A 295 -6.65 -8.54 35.40
CA GLY A 295 -7.28 -9.58 36.23
C GLY A 295 -7.00 -9.45 37.74
N ASP A 296 -6.29 -8.42 38.17
CA ASP A 296 -5.95 -8.17 39.58
C ASP A 296 -7.05 -7.43 40.36
N GLY A 297 -8.15 -7.06 39.70
CA GLY A 297 -9.27 -6.30 40.28
C GLY A 297 -8.94 -4.86 40.68
N ARG A 298 -7.69 -4.42 40.48
CA ARG A 298 -7.19 -3.12 40.97
C ARG A 298 -6.93 -2.15 39.83
N ARG A 299 -6.44 -2.63 38.69
CA ARG A 299 -6.02 -1.80 37.55
C ARG A 299 -6.84 -2.11 36.30
N GLY A 300 -7.34 -1.06 35.64
CA GLY A 300 -8.15 -1.16 34.43
C GLY A 300 -9.57 -1.68 34.63
N GLY A 301 -10.13 -2.27 33.57
CA GLY A 301 -11.47 -2.85 33.54
C GLY A 301 -12.56 -1.82 33.29
N HIS A 302 -12.37 -0.98 32.29
CA HIS A 302 -13.29 0.09 31.93
C HIS A 302 -14.13 -0.18 30.67
N LEU A 303 -13.86 -1.25 29.93
CA LEU A 303 -14.73 -1.67 28.83
C LEU A 303 -16.04 -2.22 29.38
N TYR A 304 -17.16 -1.85 28.76
CA TYR A 304 -18.47 -2.38 29.14
C TYR A 304 -18.46 -3.91 29.16
N GLY A 305 -18.97 -4.49 30.24
CA GLY A 305 -19.03 -5.95 30.40
C GLY A 305 -17.86 -6.56 31.17
N THR A 306 -16.84 -5.80 31.55
CA THR A 306 -15.67 -6.33 32.30
C THR A 306 -15.98 -6.70 33.75
N GLY A 307 -16.92 -6.00 34.40
CA GLY A 307 -17.49 -6.39 35.68
C GLY A 307 -16.58 -6.16 36.90
N VAL A 308 -15.49 -5.40 36.77
CA VAL A 308 -14.56 -5.15 37.90
C VAL A 308 -15.26 -4.32 38.97
N ALA A 309 -15.44 -4.90 40.17
CA ALA A 309 -16.17 -4.29 41.28
C ALA A 309 -15.61 -2.89 41.65
N GLY A 310 -16.50 -1.92 41.82
CA GLY A 310 -16.19 -0.53 42.17
C GLY A 310 -15.69 0.33 40.99
N LYS A 311 -15.39 -0.24 39.82
CA LYS A 311 -14.93 0.49 38.64
C LYS A 311 -16.09 1.00 37.80
N THR A 312 -15.82 2.07 37.05
CA THR A 312 -16.72 2.61 36.03
C THR A 312 -16.46 1.95 34.68
N GLU A 313 -17.48 1.78 33.87
CA GLU A 313 -17.38 1.26 32.50
C GLU A 313 -17.84 2.31 31.50
N PHE A 314 -17.21 2.33 30.32
CA PHE A 314 -17.64 3.13 29.19
C PHE A 314 -19.03 2.67 28.70
N PRO A 315 -19.76 3.50 27.95
CA PRO A 315 -21.07 3.13 27.46
C PRO A 315 -21.05 1.86 26.62
N GLN A 316 -22.10 1.04 26.74
CA GLN A 316 -22.23 -0.24 26.03
C GLN A 316 -22.04 -0.12 24.51
N GLN A 317 -22.46 0.99 23.92
CA GLN A 317 -22.37 1.27 22.49
C GLN A 317 -21.00 1.81 22.05
N TRP A 318 -20.04 2.01 22.96
CA TRP A 318 -18.69 2.44 22.63
C TRP A 318 -17.78 1.23 22.44
N ASP A 319 -17.36 1.01 21.19
CA ASP A 319 -16.33 0.03 20.87
C ASP A 319 -14.92 0.53 21.30
N GLU A 320 -13.95 -0.38 21.29
CA GLU A 320 -12.57 -0.08 21.69
C GLU A 320 -11.95 1.04 20.86
N ARG A 321 -12.30 1.13 19.57
CA ARG A 321 -11.82 2.17 18.66
C ARG A 321 -12.32 3.54 19.09
N ARG A 322 -13.61 3.66 19.43
CA ARG A 322 -14.22 4.89 19.91
C ARG A 322 -13.62 5.30 21.25
N ILE A 323 -13.41 4.35 22.17
CA ILE A 323 -12.79 4.65 23.46
C ILE A 323 -11.34 5.15 23.28
N ALA A 324 -10.53 4.46 22.47
CA ALA A 324 -9.16 4.88 22.19
C ALA A 324 -9.10 6.28 21.54
N THR A 325 -10.03 6.55 20.61
CA THR A 325 -10.20 7.85 19.95
C THR A 325 -10.50 8.94 20.99
N ALA A 326 -11.41 8.66 21.91
CA ALA A 326 -11.85 9.58 22.94
C ALA A 326 -10.73 9.88 23.96
N ILE A 327 -9.96 8.86 24.34
CA ILE A 327 -8.77 8.98 25.20
C ILE A 327 -7.73 9.90 24.54
N ASN A 328 -7.41 9.68 23.26
CA ASN A 328 -6.45 10.53 22.55
C ASN A 328 -6.90 11.98 22.44
N ARG A 329 -8.17 12.22 22.10
CA ARG A 329 -8.74 13.57 22.04
C ARG A 329 -8.66 14.29 23.38
N THR A 330 -8.74 13.55 24.48
CA THR A 330 -8.64 14.11 25.83
C THR A 330 -7.24 14.66 26.12
N ILE A 331 -6.18 14.06 25.59
CA ILE A 331 -4.82 14.61 25.69
C ILE A 331 -4.56 15.72 24.67
N GLU A 332 -5.02 15.55 23.42
CA GLU A 332 -4.73 16.50 22.35
C GLU A 332 -5.46 17.84 22.53
N THR A 333 -6.69 17.79 23.01
CA THR A 333 -7.59 18.96 23.11
C THR A 333 -8.42 18.89 24.40
N PRO A 334 -7.78 18.85 25.59
CA PRO A 334 -8.49 18.75 26.86
C PRO A 334 -9.45 19.92 27.08
N ASP A 335 -10.58 19.66 27.73
CA ASP A 335 -11.41 20.75 28.28
C ASP A 335 -10.72 21.36 29.52
N TRP A 336 -9.94 20.55 30.24
CA TRP A 336 -9.07 20.98 31.32
C TRP A 336 -7.84 20.09 31.42
N HIS A 337 -6.73 20.70 31.83
CA HIS A 337 -5.45 20.04 32.07
C HIS A 337 -4.86 20.54 33.38
N ILE A 338 -4.34 19.62 34.18
CA ILE A 338 -3.65 19.90 35.43
C ILE A 338 -2.25 19.31 35.31
N ASP A 339 -1.25 20.17 35.46
CA ASP A 339 0.15 19.76 35.44
C ASP A 339 0.51 18.85 36.61
N ALA A 340 1.46 17.95 36.34
CA ALA A 340 2.05 17.13 37.39
C ALA A 340 2.85 18.02 38.37
N PRO A 341 2.83 17.71 39.68
CA PRO A 341 3.60 18.45 40.67
C PRO A 341 5.12 18.26 40.52
N ASP A 342 5.54 17.18 39.86
CA ASP A 342 6.94 16.85 39.59
C ASP A 342 7.06 15.96 38.33
N PRO A 343 8.26 15.83 37.74
CA PRO A 343 8.46 15.09 36.48
C PRO A 343 8.18 13.59 36.54
N ARG A 344 8.08 12.99 37.73
CA ARG A 344 7.74 11.57 37.91
C ARG A 344 6.26 11.35 38.21
N ALA A 345 5.48 12.42 38.36
CA ALA A 345 4.05 12.36 38.61
C ALA A 345 3.24 12.45 37.31
N LEU A 346 1.97 12.07 37.40
CA LEU A 346 1.05 12.03 36.27
C LEU A 346 0.37 13.39 36.06
N HIS A 347 0.43 13.92 34.84
CA HIS A 347 -0.45 14.99 34.38
C HIS A 347 -1.87 14.44 34.27
N ARG A 348 -2.88 15.29 34.48
CA ARG A 348 -4.30 14.91 34.39
C ARG A 348 -5.01 15.74 33.35
N PHE A 349 -5.71 15.08 32.46
CA PHE A 349 -6.49 15.66 31.38
C PHE A 349 -7.94 15.24 31.55
N GLY A 350 -8.87 16.11 31.22
CA GLY A 350 -10.26 15.71 31.09
C GLY A 350 -10.97 16.35 29.94
N LYS A 351 -11.89 15.57 29.36
CA LYS A 351 -12.72 15.99 28.25
C LYS A 351 -14.10 15.35 28.31
N THR A 352 -15.12 16.09 27.91
CA THR A 352 -16.46 15.58 27.68
C THR A 352 -16.64 15.26 26.20
N ILE A 353 -16.97 14.02 25.87
CA ILE A 353 -17.23 13.57 24.50
C ILE A 353 -18.57 12.83 24.50
N ASP A 354 -19.52 13.33 23.72
CA ASP A 354 -20.88 12.76 23.60
C ASP A 354 -21.54 12.49 24.97
N GLY A 355 -21.47 13.48 25.86
CA GLY A 355 -22.03 13.37 27.21
C GLY A 355 -21.21 12.55 28.22
N VAL A 356 -20.11 11.92 27.81
CA VAL A 356 -19.20 11.12 28.66
C VAL A 356 -18.01 11.95 29.11
N GLN A 357 -17.81 12.09 30.42
CA GLN A 357 -16.61 12.72 30.99
C GLN A 357 -15.49 11.70 31.12
N ILE A 358 -14.34 11.95 30.49
CA ILE A 358 -13.19 11.04 30.42
C ILE A 358 -12.00 11.69 31.09
N GLU A 359 -11.40 11.02 32.07
CA GLU A 359 -10.15 11.48 32.68
C GLU A 359 -9.00 10.59 32.18
N VAL A 360 -7.92 11.23 31.72
CA VAL A 360 -6.68 10.58 31.28
C VAL A 360 -5.54 11.05 32.15
N LYS A 361 -4.67 10.11 32.53
CA LYS A 361 -3.46 10.35 33.30
C LYS A 361 -2.25 9.89 32.49
N ALA A 362 -1.26 10.76 32.35
CA ALA A 362 -0.08 10.51 31.52
C ALA A 362 1.20 11.06 32.16
N TYR A 363 2.31 10.37 31.94
CA TYR A 363 3.65 10.90 32.24
C TYR A 363 4.10 11.82 31.11
N LEU A 364 4.89 12.84 31.43
CA LEU A 364 5.62 13.62 30.43
C LEU A 364 7.02 13.01 30.27
N GLN A 365 7.29 12.37 29.15
CA GLN A 365 8.57 11.73 28.82
C GLN A 365 9.07 12.25 27.49
N ASP A 366 10.30 12.76 27.45
CA ASP A 366 10.94 13.27 26.23
C ASP A 366 10.09 14.30 25.45
N GLY A 367 9.32 15.12 26.18
CA GLY A 367 8.44 16.14 25.60
C GLY A 367 7.09 15.61 25.09
N GLU A 368 6.80 14.33 25.26
CA GLU A 368 5.54 13.69 24.86
C GLU A 368 4.77 13.12 26.07
N TYR A 369 3.44 13.13 25.97
CA TYR A 369 2.57 12.54 27.00
C TYR A 369 2.35 11.04 26.75
N VAL A 370 2.86 10.22 27.66
CA VAL A 370 2.70 8.75 27.65
C VAL A 370 1.57 8.36 28.60
N ILE A 371 0.50 7.81 28.05
CA ILE A 371 -0.71 7.44 28.82
C ILE A 371 -0.39 6.31 29.79
N ASP A 372 -0.76 6.51 31.06
CA ASP A 372 -0.74 5.49 32.11
C ASP A 372 -2.14 4.92 32.35
N ARG A 373 -3.15 5.79 32.45
CA ARG A 373 -4.54 5.39 32.80
C ARG A 373 -5.55 6.27 32.10
N ALA A 374 -6.69 5.69 31.76
CA ALA A 374 -7.86 6.46 31.37
C ALA A 374 -9.13 5.76 31.88
N TYR A 375 -10.16 6.54 32.18
CA TYR A 375 -11.44 5.99 32.63
C TYR A 375 -12.58 6.98 32.43
N PRO A 376 -13.82 6.48 32.25
CA PRO A 376 -14.99 7.34 32.28
C PRO A 376 -15.27 7.72 33.73
N VAL A 377 -15.39 9.02 34.00
CA VAL A 377 -15.71 9.55 35.33
C VAL A 377 -17.21 9.46 35.62
N GLY A 378 -18.02 9.67 34.59
CA GLY A 378 -19.49 9.71 34.65
C GLY A 378 -20.05 10.36 33.39
N GLY A 379 -21.36 10.29 33.20
CA GLY A 379 -22.01 10.85 32.00
C GLY A 379 -22.98 9.88 31.35
N GLU A 380 -23.38 10.20 30.13
CA GLU A 380 -24.36 9.42 29.37
C GLU A 380 -23.87 7.97 29.16
N GLY A 381 -24.64 6.99 29.64
CA GLY A 381 -24.33 5.56 29.50
C GLY A 381 -23.14 5.04 30.30
N VAL A 382 -22.50 5.85 31.15
CA VAL A 382 -21.42 5.38 32.03
C VAL A 382 -22.00 4.62 33.21
N THR A 383 -21.56 3.37 33.41
CA THR A 383 -22.02 2.54 34.53
C THR A 383 -20.92 2.33 35.57
N ARG A 384 -21.28 1.97 36.80
CA ARG A 384 -20.35 1.48 37.83
C ARG A 384 -20.77 0.09 38.28
N ASN A 385 -19.81 -0.81 38.38
CA ASN A 385 -20.04 -2.16 38.90
C ASN A 385 -20.10 -2.11 40.44
N THR A 386 -21.17 -2.68 41.00
CA THR A 386 -21.39 -2.86 42.44
C THR A 386 -21.60 -4.35 42.73
N GLU A 387 -21.59 -4.75 44.01
CA GLU A 387 -21.87 -6.14 44.41
C GLU A 387 -23.24 -6.63 43.93
N ASN A 388 -24.21 -5.73 43.75
CA ASN A 388 -25.59 -6.05 43.37
C ASN A 388 -25.92 -5.74 41.89
N GLY A 389 -24.90 -5.49 41.04
CA GLY A 389 -25.09 -5.19 39.62
C GLY A 389 -24.52 -3.84 39.18
N ARG A 390 -24.95 -3.34 38.01
CA ARG A 390 -24.47 -2.09 37.42
C ARG A 390 -25.40 -0.93 37.75
N ILE A 391 -24.83 0.22 38.13
CA ILE A 391 -25.58 1.46 38.36
C ILE A 391 -25.10 2.58 37.43
N ASP A 392 -25.99 3.45 36.98
CA ASP A 392 -25.62 4.61 36.17
C ASP A 392 -24.85 5.66 36.97
N VAL A 393 -23.81 6.22 36.36
CA VAL A 393 -22.94 7.24 36.97
C VAL A 393 -23.21 8.58 36.32
N LYS A 394 -23.90 9.46 37.04
CA LYS A 394 -24.14 10.84 36.59
C LYS A 394 -22.83 11.60 36.37
N ALA A 395 -22.85 12.58 35.46
CA ALA A 395 -21.73 13.47 35.22
C ALA A 395 -21.22 14.13 36.52
N SER A 396 -19.90 14.19 36.69
CA SER A 396 -19.23 14.83 37.82
C SER A 396 -19.51 16.32 37.84
N ARG A 397 -19.87 16.83 39.03
CA ARG A 397 -20.08 18.26 39.30
C ARG A 397 -18.86 18.95 39.94
N SER A 398 -17.73 18.26 40.01
CA SER A 398 -16.51 18.83 40.60
C SER A 398 -16.01 20.03 39.80
N LYS A 399 -15.31 20.95 40.47
CA LYS A 399 -14.98 22.27 39.93
C LYS A 399 -14.27 22.22 38.56
N LYS A 400 -13.40 21.23 38.35
CA LYS A 400 -12.65 21.03 37.08
C LYS A 400 -13.53 20.65 35.89
N TRP A 401 -14.70 20.06 36.14
CA TRP A 401 -15.66 19.65 35.10
C TRP A 401 -16.75 20.68 34.83
N ARG A 402 -16.78 21.76 35.60
CA ARG A 402 -17.62 22.91 35.30
C ARG A 402 -16.88 23.70 34.24
N GLN A 403 -17.43 23.76 33.03
CA GLN A 403 -16.95 24.71 32.03
C GLN A 403 -17.07 26.13 32.63
N PRO A 404 -16.17 27.06 32.29
CA PRO A 404 -16.40 28.48 32.55
C PRO A 404 -17.72 28.96 31.91
#